data_AF-A0A9W8U078-F1
#
_entry.id   AF-A0A9W8U078-F1
#
_cell.length_a   1.000
_cell.length_b   1.000
_cell.length_c   1.000
_cell.angle_alpha   90.00
_cell.angle_beta   90.00
_cell.angle_gamma   90.00
#
_symmetry.space_group_name_H-M   'P 1'
#
loop_
_entity.id
_entity.type
_entity.pdbx_description
1 polymer ?
#
loop_
_entity_poly.entity_id
_entity_poly.type
_entity_poly.pdbx_seq_one_letter_code
_entity_poly.pdbx_strand_id
1 'polypeptide(L)'
;MVRYAGDALATNPEKTSRARGEYLRTHFKNMREVAAALTGLKLTKAYTYLTNVTEHQQVIPFRRFAGGVGRASQAKQFGTTQGRWPEKSVKFIVRLLKNAESNADAKNIDAEDLYIKNIVVQQAPKTRRRTYRAHGRINPYQGHPCHVEIILAASEEEVEKSTDKPSALIGLNRRQVARKRIEAARA
;
A
#
# COMPACT_ATOMS: atom_id res chain seq x y z
N MET A 1 -12.12 -18.20 -3.00
CA MET A 1 -11.80 -16.80 -3.35
C MET A 1 -10.61 -16.34 -2.53
N VAL A 2 -9.58 -15.77 -3.16
CA VAL A 2 -8.36 -15.32 -2.49
C VAL A 2 -8.62 -13.97 -1.82
N ARG A 3 -8.27 -13.83 -0.54
CA ARG A 3 -8.48 -12.60 0.24
C ARG A 3 -7.31 -11.65 0.09
N TYR A 4 -7.61 -10.36 -0.01
CA TYR A 4 -6.64 -9.27 0.05
C TYR A 4 -6.51 -8.77 1.48
N ALA A 5 -5.31 -8.43 1.92
CA ALA A 5 -5.12 -7.86 3.26
C ALA A 5 -5.77 -6.47 3.40
N GLY A 6 -5.78 -5.69 2.32
CA GLY A 6 -6.36 -4.35 2.25
C GLY A 6 -7.81 -4.31 1.76
N ASP A 7 -8.58 -5.40 1.89
CA ASP A 7 -9.92 -5.51 1.28
C ASP A 7 -10.87 -4.38 1.74
N ALA A 8 -10.77 -3.98 3.02
CA ALA A 8 -11.55 -2.88 3.59
C ALA A 8 -11.29 -1.51 2.93
N LEU A 9 -10.17 -1.33 2.22
CA LEU A 9 -9.83 -0.09 1.52
C LEU A 9 -10.48 0.00 0.14
N ALA A 10 -10.95 -1.14 -0.39
CA ALA A 10 -11.62 -1.24 -1.68
C ALA A 10 -13.14 -1.25 -1.48
N THR A 11 -13.66 -0.19 -0.86
CA THR A 11 -15.08 -0.01 -0.50
C THR A 11 -16.00 -0.13 -1.71
N ASN A 12 -15.56 0.39 -2.86
CA ASN A 12 -16.29 0.36 -4.12
C ASN A 12 -15.58 -0.53 -5.15
N PRO A 13 -16.03 -1.78 -5.36
CA PRO A 13 -15.39 -2.73 -6.30
C PRO A 13 -15.38 -2.27 -7.76
N GLU A 14 -16.32 -1.42 -8.15
CA GLU A 14 -16.46 -0.86 -9.50
C GLU A 14 -15.40 0.20 -9.78
N LYS A 15 -15.03 1.00 -8.78
CA LYS A 15 -14.01 2.07 -8.89
C LYS A 15 -12.61 1.62 -8.46
N THR A 16 -12.41 0.32 -8.25
CA THR A 16 -11.13 -0.23 -7.80
C THR A 16 -10.67 -1.38 -8.68
N SER A 17 -9.37 -1.42 -8.94
CA SER A 17 -8.71 -2.53 -9.63
C SER A 17 -7.70 -3.19 -8.71
N ARG A 18 -7.49 -4.51 -8.88
CA ARG A 18 -6.64 -5.31 -8.01
C ARG A 18 -5.71 -6.19 -8.83
N ALA A 19 -4.49 -6.39 -8.31
CA ALA A 19 -3.55 -7.37 -8.84
C ALA A 19 -2.80 -8.05 -7.69
N ARG A 20 -2.40 -9.30 -7.91
CA ARG A 20 -1.63 -10.09 -6.93
C ARG A 20 -0.51 -10.84 -7.64
N GLY A 21 0.64 -10.94 -6.98
CA GLY A 21 1.71 -11.85 -7.33
C GLY A 21 2.06 -12.74 -6.14
N GLU A 22 2.08 -14.05 -6.35
CA GLU A 22 2.39 -15.02 -5.31
C GLU A 22 3.76 -15.67 -5.54
N TYR A 23 4.43 -16.03 -4.44
CA TYR A 23 5.74 -16.71 -4.47
C TYR A 23 6.78 -16.01 -5.37
N LEU A 24 6.72 -14.68 -5.47
CA LEU A 24 7.60 -13.92 -6.34
C LEU A 24 9.04 -14.08 -5.89
N ARG A 25 9.91 -14.50 -6.81
CA ARG A 25 11.33 -14.76 -6.54
C ARG A 25 12.16 -13.47 -6.54
N THR A 26 11.79 -12.54 -5.67
CA THR A 26 12.57 -11.35 -5.32
C THR A 26 12.78 -11.29 -3.82
N HIS A 27 13.64 -10.39 -3.35
CA HIS A 27 13.95 -10.27 -1.93
C HIS A 27 12.87 -9.46 -1.22
N PHE A 28 12.19 -10.08 -0.24
CA PHE A 28 11.10 -9.45 0.53
C PHE A 28 11.41 -8.03 1.02
N LYS A 29 12.58 -7.81 1.63
CA LYS A 29 12.93 -6.49 2.20
C LYS A 29 13.01 -5.40 1.14
N ASN A 30 13.54 -5.71 -0.04
CA ASN A 30 13.65 -4.75 -1.13
C ASN A 30 12.28 -4.44 -1.69
N MET A 31 11.46 -5.48 -1.91
CA MET A 31 10.09 -5.34 -2.38
C MET A 31 9.25 -4.46 -1.43
N ARG A 32 9.43 -4.61 -0.12
CA ARG A 32 8.75 -3.77 0.88
C ARG A 32 9.11 -2.29 0.77
N GLU A 33 10.40 -1.96 0.60
CA GLU A 33 10.81 -0.55 0.47
C GLU A 33 10.32 0.05 -0.85
N VAL A 34 10.31 -0.73 -1.94
CA VAL A 34 9.72 -0.31 -3.23
C VAL A 34 8.23 -0.03 -3.08
N ALA A 35 7.47 -0.96 -2.49
CA ALA A 35 6.04 -0.80 -2.27
C ALA A 35 5.72 0.44 -1.43
N ALA A 36 6.49 0.67 -0.36
CA ALA A 36 6.31 1.83 0.51
C ALA A 36 6.59 3.16 -0.22
N ALA A 37 7.53 3.19 -1.16
CA ALA A 37 7.83 4.39 -1.95
C ALA A 37 6.74 4.72 -2.98
N LEU A 38 5.98 3.72 -3.43
CA LEU A 38 4.94 3.85 -4.45
C LEU A 38 3.53 4.12 -3.90
N THR A 39 3.30 3.79 -2.64
CA THR A 39 1.98 3.92 -2.02
C THR A 39 1.54 5.39 -2.04
N GLY A 40 0.34 5.65 -2.58
CA GLY A 40 -0.23 7.00 -2.70
C GLY A 40 0.14 7.77 -3.97
N LEU A 41 0.98 7.23 -4.85
CA LEU A 41 1.30 7.89 -6.12
C LEU A 41 0.20 7.66 -7.17
N LYS A 42 0.00 8.64 -8.05
CA LYS A 42 -0.70 8.43 -9.33
C LYS A 42 0.03 7.37 -10.16
N LEU A 43 -0.72 6.58 -10.92
CA LEU A 43 -0.19 5.46 -11.70
C LEU A 43 0.86 5.92 -12.73
N THR A 44 0.58 7.00 -13.45
CA THR A 44 1.51 7.64 -14.41
C THR A 44 2.84 8.02 -13.75
N LYS A 45 2.78 8.73 -12.62
CA LYS A 45 3.95 9.13 -11.83
C LYS A 45 4.73 7.93 -11.31
N ALA A 46 4.04 6.85 -10.92
CA ALA A 46 4.67 5.62 -10.46
C ALA A 46 5.50 4.96 -11.57
N TYR A 47 4.99 4.92 -12.81
CA TYR A 47 5.76 4.39 -13.94
C TYR A 47 7.01 5.22 -14.22
N THR A 48 6.89 6.54 -14.30
CA THR A 48 8.05 7.43 -14.49
C THR A 48 9.09 7.24 -13.39
N TYR A 49 8.65 7.17 -12.13
CA TYR A 49 9.55 6.93 -10.99
C TYR A 49 10.27 5.58 -11.10
N LEU A 50 9.58 4.51 -11.48
CA LEU A 50 10.18 3.17 -11.60
C LEU A 50 11.13 3.06 -12.79
N THR A 51 10.86 3.74 -13.90
CA THR A 51 11.79 3.87 -15.03
C THR A 51 13.06 4.59 -14.59
N ASN A 52 12.92 5.74 -13.93
CA ASN A 52 14.06 6.51 -13.42
C ASN A 52 14.90 5.73 -12.39
N VAL A 53 14.26 4.88 -11.58
CA VAL A 53 14.98 3.96 -10.66
C VAL A 53 15.76 2.90 -11.42
N THR A 54 15.20 2.37 -12.52
CA THR A 54 15.89 1.39 -13.37
C THR A 54 17.10 2.01 -14.08
N GLU A 55 17.00 3.29 -14.43
CA GLU A 55 18.09 4.10 -15.02
C GLU A 55 19.03 4.71 -13.98
N HIS A 56 18.85 4.40 -12.69
CA HIS A 56 19.63 4.92 -11.57
C HIS A 56 19.61 6.47 -11.39
N GLN A 57 18.65 7.15 -11.99
CA GLN A 57 18.46 8.60 -11.85
C GLN A 57 17.75 8.97 -10.54
N GLN A 58 16.86 8.09 -10.06
CA GLN A 58 16.17 8.25 -8.78
C GLN A 58 16.37 7.01 -7.91
N VAL A 59 16.38 7.19 -6.60
CA VAL A 59 16.65 6.10 -5.65
C VAL A 59 15.38 5.68 -4.92
N ILE A 60 15.32 4.41 -4.51
CA ILE A 60 14.31 3.95 -3.56
C ILE A 60 14.84 4.18 -2.14
N PRO A 61 14.12 4.94 -1.29
CA PRO A 61 14.54 5.19 0.09
C PRO A 61 14.39 3.91 0.92
N PHE A 62 15.45 3.52 1.64
CA PHE A 62 15.40 2.38 2.55
C PHE A 62 15.18 2.90 3.97
N ARG A 63 13.97 2.73 4.50
CA ARG A 63 13.59 3.25 5.82
C ARG A 63 13.60 2.18 6.91
N ARG A 64 12.92 1.05 6.69
CA ARG A 64 12.80 -0.01 7.71
C ARG A 64 14.00 -0.93 7.70
N PHE A 65 14.42 -1.36 6.51
CA PHE A 65 15.51 -2.32 6.34
C PHE A 65 16.82 -1.63 5.93
N ALA A 66 17.27 -0.66 6.73
CA ALA A 66 18.39 0.22 6.40
C ALA A 66 19.78 -0.23 6.93
N GLY A 67 19.84 -1.35 7.67
CA GLY A 67 21.10 -1.88 8.22
C GLY A 67 22.11 -2.25 7.12
N GLY A 68 23.29 -1.63 7.14
CA GLY A 68 24.34 -1.83 6.14
C GLY A 68 24.00 -1.26 4.75
N VAL A 69 22.97 -0.40 4.64
CA VAL A 69 22.63 0.29 3.39
C VAL A 69 23.53 1.53 3.23
N GLY A 70 24.15 1.66 2.05
CA GLY A 70 24.96 2.83 1.70
C GLY A 70 24.13 4.11 1.62
N ARG A 71 24.82 5.25 1.68
CA ARG A 71 24.20 6.57 1.51
C ARG A 71 24.15 6.95 0.04
N ALA A 72 23.09 7.63 -0.38
CA ALA A 72 22.93 8.14 -1.74
C ALA A 72 22.42 9.58 -1.69
N SER A 73 23.03 10.48 -2.46
CA SER A 73 22.64 11.90 -2.52
C SER A 73 21.18 12.09 -2.96
N GLN A 74 20.72 11.26 -3.91
CA GLN A 74 19.35 11.21 -4.41
C GLN A 74 18.30 10.94 -3.30
N ALA A 75 18.69 10.28 -2.20
CA ALA A 75 17.77 9.95 -1.11
C ALA A 75 17.31 11.19 -0.34
N LYS A 76 18.01 12.33 -0.49
CA LYS A 76 17.69 13.62 0.14
C LYS A 76 16.27 14.09 -0.19
N GLN A 77 15.80 13.83 -1.42
CA GLN A 77 14.42 14.16 -1.83
C GLN A 77 13.37 13.50 -0.93
N PHE A 78 13.68 12.34 -0.34
CA PHE A 78 12.78 11.56 0.49
C PHE A 78 12.99 11.80 1.99
N GLY A 79 13.81 12.80 2.36
CA GLY A 79 14.16 13.10 3.76
C GLY A 79 15.02 12.03 4.43
N THR A 80 15.73 11.21 3.64
CA THR A 80 16.55 10.09 4.13
C THR A 80 17.95 10.15 3.56
N THR A 81 18.94 9.61 4.26
CA THR A 81 20.32 9.55 3.75
C THR A 81 20.63 8.26 3.00
N GLN A 82 19.82 7.21 3.20
CA GLN A 82 20.07 5.85 2.73
C GLN A 82 19.07 5.43 1.65
N GLY A 83 19.57 4.82 0.57
CA GLY A 83 18.75 4.35 -0.54
C GLY A 83 19.52 3.41 -1.47
N ARG A 84 18.80 2.63 -2.27
CA ARG A 84 19.36 1.73 -3.31
C ARG A 84 18.43 1.64 -4.53
N TRP A 85 18.93 0.98 -5.58
CA TRP A 85 18.17 0.68 -6.81
C TRP A 85 17.90 -0.83 -6.93
N PRO A 86 16.84 -1.36 -6.28
CA PRO A 86 16.52 -2.79 -6.32
C PRO A 86 15.82 -3.18 -7.63
N GLU A 87 16.55 -3.19 -8.75
CA GLU A 87 16.03 -3.43 -10.12
C GLU A 87 15.11 -4.66 -10.22
N LYS A 88 15.49 -5.79 -9.63
CA LYS A 88 14.69 -7.02 -9.69
C LYS A 88 13.30 -6.84 -9.09
N SER A 89 13.20 -6.09 -7.98
CA SER A 89 11.91 -5.84 -7.33
C SER A 89 11.07 -4.87 -8.15
N VAL A 90 11.70 -3.84 -8.72
CA VAL A 90 11.07 -2.87 -9.63
C VAL A 90 10.47 -3.59 -10.84
N LYS A 91 11.22 -4.49 -11.50
CA LYS A 91 10.73 -5.28 -12.64
C LYS A 91 9.47 -6.09 -12.31
N PHE A 92 9.39 -6.70 -11.13
CA PHE A 92 8.18 -7.42 -10.71
C PHE A 92 7.00 -6.48 -10.43
N ILE A 93 7.25 -5.33 -9.78
CA ILE A 93 6.19 -4.35 -9.52
C ILE A 93 5.63 -3.75 -10.81
N VAL A 94 6.47 -3.38 -11.77
CA VAL A 94 6.01 -2.84 -13.07
C VAL A 94 5.09 -3.84 -13.76
N ARG A 95 5.43 -5.13 -13.75
CA ARG A 95 4.57 -6.19 -14.32
C ARG A 95 3.22 -6.29 -13.60
N LEU A 96 3.21 -6.17 -12.27
CA LEU A 96 1.96 -6.21 -11.50
C LEU A 96 1.11 -4.95 -11.68
N LEU A 97 1.73 -3.77 -11.81
CA LEU A 97 1.02 -2.52 -12.10
C LEU A 97 0.36 -2.57 -13.47
N LYS A 98 1.07 -3.05 -14.50
CA LYS A 98 0.49 -3.25 -15.84
C LYS A 98 -0.69 -4.21 -15.83
N ASN A 99 -0.60 -5.28 -15.03
CA ASN A 99 -1.73 -6.19 -14.85
C ASN A 99 -2.92 -5.52 -14.13
N ALA A 100 -2.65 -4.69 -13.12
CA ALA A 100 -3.69 -3.94 -12.42
C ALA A 100 -4.35 -2.88 -13.32
N GLU A 101 -3.57 -2.25 -14.19
CA GLU A 101 -4.03 -1.32 -15.23
C GLU A 101 -4.94 -2.02 -16.23
N SER A 102 -4.52 -3.15 -16.81
CA SER A 102 -5.39 -3.94 -17.71
C SER A 102 -6.68 -4.43 -17.04
N ASN A 103 -6.64 -4.73 -15.75
CA ASN A 103 -7.85 -5.07 -14.98
C ASN A 103 -8.76 -3.85 -14.74
N ALA A 104 -8.22 -2.63 -14.71
CA ALA A 104 -8.98 -1.40 -14.60
C ALA A 104 -9.63 -1.03 -15.95
N ASP A 105 -8.89 -1.21 -17.05
CA ASP A 105 -9.40 -1.03 -18.42
C ASP A 105 -10.59 -1.96 -18.68
N ALA A 106 -10.49 -3.23 -18.25
CA ALA A 106 -11.60 -4.19 -18.35
C ALA A 106 -12.84 -3.77 -17.55
N LYS A 107 -12.69 -2.88 -16.55
CA LYS A 107 -13.78 -2.28 -15.77
C LYS A 107 -14.19 -0.89 -16.28
N ASN A 108 -13.62 -0.42 -17.39
CA ASN A 108 -13.81 0.91 -17.96
C ASN A 108 -13.49 2.05 -16.97
N ILE A 109 -12.47 1.87 -16.13
CA ILE A 109 -11.94 2.94 -15.29
C ILE A 109 -10.83 3.63 -16.07
N ASP A 110 -10.86 4.96 -16.15
CA ASP A 110 -9.80 5.71 -16.84
C ASP A 110 -8.45 5.55 -16.13
N ALA A 111 -7.42 5.17 -16.88
CA ALA A 111 -6.07 4.93 -16.37
C ALA A 111 -5.39 6.21 -15.85
N GLU A 112 -5.77 7.38 -16.37
CA GLU A 112 -5.19 8.67 -15.95
C GLU A 112 -5.60 9.08 -14.53
N ASP A 113 -6.80 8.68 -14.11
CA ASP A 113 -7.37 8.97 -12.80
C ASP A 113 -6.98 7.94 -11.72
N LEU A 114 -6.29 6.87 -12.11
CA LEU A 114 -5.86 5.83 -11.18
C LEU A 114 -4.69 6.30 -10.30
N TYR A 115 -4.83 6.02 -9.01
CA TYR A 115 -3.74 6.09 -8.06
C TYR A 115 -3.60 4.78 -7.28
N ILE A 116 -2.38 4.56 -6.79
CA ILE A 116 -2.02 3.42 -5.97
C ILE A 116 -2.55 3.65 -4.56
N LYS A 117 -3.72 3.09 -4.25
CA LYS A 117 -4.33 3.23 -2.93
C LYS A 117 -3.57 2.44 -1.86
N ASN A 118 -3.18 1.20 -2.19
CA ASN A 118 -2.43 0.37 -1.26
C ASN A 118 -1.55 -0.66 -1.99
N ILE A 119 -0.36 -0.89 -1.47
CA ILE A 119 0.50 -2.02 -1.84
C ILE A 119 0.91 -2.76 -0.57
N VAL A 120 0.56 -4.05 -0.49
CA VAL A 120 0.95 -4.91 0.62
C VAL A 120 1.95 -5.93 0.14
N VAL A 121 3.04 -6.09 0.89
CA VAL A 121 4.08 -7.08 0.65
C VAL A 121 4.16 -8.00 1.86
N GLN A 122 3.96 -9.29 1.65
CA GLN A 122 4.04 -10.33 2.68
C GLN A 122 5.20 -11.29 2.39
N GLN A 123 5.74 -11.93 3.43
CA GLN A 123 6.74 -12.97 3.27
C GLN A 123 6.07 -14.24 2.73
N ALA A 124 6.68 -14.85 1.72
CA ALA A 124 6.29 -16.17 1.26
C ALA A 124 7.15 -17.26 1.94
N PRO A 125 6.71 -18.53 1.93
CA PRO A 125 7.51 -19.66 2.42
C PRO A 125 8.94 -19.67 1.86
N LYS A 126 9.92 -19.85 2.75
CA LYS A 126 11.34 -19.78 2.39
C LYS A 126 11.78 -20.99 1.56
N THR A 127 12.51 -20.75 0.48
CA THR A 127 13.16 -21.82 -0.28
C THR A 127 14.47 -22.21 0.40
N ARG A 128 14.74 -23.51 0.57
CA ARG A 128 15.92 -24.00 1.31
C ARG A 128 17.00 -24.54 0.38
N ARG A 129 18.23 -24.10 0.59
CA ARG A 129 19.47 -24.68 0.02
C ARG A 129 20.50 -24.84 1.14
N ARG A 130 21.59 -25.56 0.86
CA ARG A 130 22.68 -25.79 1.80
C ARG A 130 23.95 -25.10 1.30
N THR A 131 24.76 -24.61 2.23
CA THR A 131 26.12 -24.13 1.97
C THR A 131 27.07 -24.90 2.87
N TYR A 132 28.01 -25.60 2.26
CA TYR A 132 29.09 -26.29 2.96
C TYR A 132 30.12 -25.27 3.45
N ARG A 133 30.57 -25.45 4.69
CA ARG A 133 31.51 -24.54 5.38
C ARG A 133 32.68 -25.34 5.94
N ALA A 134 33.71 -24.61 6.38
CA ALA A 134 34.90 -25.20 6.97
C ALA A 134 34.57 -26.19 8.11
N HIS A 135 35.44 -27.19 8.28
CA HIS A 135 35.32 -28.23 9.29
C HIS A 135 34.01 -29.03 9.21
N GLY A 136 33.52 -29.34 8.00
CA GLY A 136 32.34 -30.18 7.78
C GLY A 136 30.99 -29.55 8.18
N ARG A 137 30.96 -28.25 8.49
CA ARG A 137 29.73 -27.56 8.89
C ARG A 137 28.79 -27.36 7.70
N ILE A 138 27.49 -27.52 7.91
CA ILE A 138 26.45 -27.27 6.90
C ILE A 138 25.52 -26.17 7.41
N ASN A 139 25.54 -25.02 6.71
CA ASN A 139 24.69 -23.88 7.05
C ASN A 139 23.54 -23.73 6.02
N PRO A 140 22.38 -23.19 6.44
CA PRO A 140 21.27 -22.96 5.54
C PRO A 140 21.53 -21.74 4.64
N TYR A 141 21.18 -21.87 3.35
CA TYR A 141 21.10 -20.75 2.42
C TYR A 141 19.67 -20.62 1.91
N GLN A 142 18.96 -19.59 2.38
CA GLN A 142 17.52 -19.46 2.22
C GLN A 142 17.15 -18.37 1.22
N GLY A 143 16.20 -18.67 0.35
CA GLY A 143 15.51 -17.65 -0.44
C GLY A 143 14.35 -17.06 0.37
N HIS A 144 14.11 -15.76 0.17
CA HIS A 144 13.08 -15.00 0.86
C HIS A 144 12.08 -14.42 -0.16
N PRO A 145 11.29 -15.28 -0.83
CA PRO A 145 10.26 -14.83 -1.76
C PRO A 145 9.18 -14.02 -1.05
N CYS A 146 8.33 -13.34 -1.82
CA CYS A 146 7.24 -12.53 -1.29
C CYS A 146 5.93 -12.70 -2.06
N HIS A 147 4.82 -12.47 -1.36
CA HIS A 147 3.52 -12.20 -1.97
C HIS A 147 3.33 -10.69 -2.03
N VAL A 148 2.78 -10.19 -3.14
CA VAL A 148 2.51 -8.77 -3.34
C VAL A 148 1.06 -8.61 -3.76
N GLU A 149 0.37 -7.66 -3.15
CA GLU A 149 -1.01 -7.29 -3.42
C GLU A 149 -1.06 -5.80 -3.71
N ILE A 150 -1.70 -5.42 -4.81
CA ILE A 150 -1.86 -4.02 -5.23
C ILE A 150 -3.36 -3.75 -5.38
N ILE A 151 -3.78 -2.60 -4.86
CA ILE A 151 -5.11 -2.03 -5.02
C ILE A 151 -4.95 -0.65 -5.64
N LEU A 152 -5.53 -0.47 -6.82
CA LEU A 152 -5.70 0.80 -7.49
C LEU A 152 -7.11 1.32 -7.25
N ALA A 153 -7.26 2.63 -7.14
CA ALA A 153 -8.55 3.29 -7.04
C ALA A 153 -8.57 4.51 -7.96
N ALA A 154 -9.74 4.83 -8.51
CA ALA A 154 -9.98 6.13 -9.12
C ALA A 154 -10.04 7.21 -8.03
N SER A 155 -9.62 8.44 -8.33
CA SER A 155 -9.86 9.59 -7.45
C SER A 155 -11.35 9.74 -7.17
N GLU A 156 -11.72 9.82 -5.89
CA GLU A 156 -13.07 10.18 -5.49
C GLU A 156 -13.13 11.71 -5.37
N GLU A 157 -14.17 12.32 -5.95
CA GLU A 157 -14.50 13.71 -5.63
C GLU A 157 -14.85 13.78 -4.14
N GLU A 158 -14.24 14.72 -3.42
CA GLU A 158 -14.53 14.92 -2.00
C GLU A 158 -15.96 15.46 -1.85
N VAL A 159 -16.91 14.55 -1.61
CA VAL A 159 -18.27 14.94 -1.25
C VAL A 159 -18.28 15.22 0.26
N GLU A 160 -18.56 16.48 0.61
CA GLU A 160 -18.73 16.85 2.02
C GLU A 160 -19.86 16.02 2.63
N LYS A 161 -19.56 15.32 3.72
CA LYS A 161 -20.59 14.62 4.49
C LYS A 161 -21.49 15.67 5.12
N SER A 162 -22.81 15.50 4.98
CA SER A 162 -23.79 16.34 5.66
C SER A 162 -23.48 16.40 7.15
N THR A 163 -23.24 17.61 7.67
CA THR A 163 -22.99 17.87 9.10
C THR A 163 -24.25 17.77 9.95
N ASP A 164 -25.40 17.56 9.31
CA ASP A 164 -26.66 17.26 9.97
C ASP A 164 -26.50 15.99 10.81
N LYS A 165 -26.25 16.19 12.10
CA LYS A 165 -26.50 15.14 13.09
C LYS A 165 -27.96 14.75 12.85
N PRO A 166 -28.29 13.45 12.65
CA PRO A 166 -29.67 13.05 12.69
C PRO A 166 -30.19 13.60 14.01
N SER A 167 -31.24 14.43 13.94
CA SER A 167 -31.96 14.86 15.12
C SER A 167 -32.52 13.59 15.71
N ALA A 168 -31.71 12.92 16.53
CA ALA A 168 -32.20 11.93 17.45
C ALA A 168 -33.29 12.69 18.18
N LEU A 169 -34.54 12.29 17.96
CA LEU A 169 -35.65 12.63 18.82
C LEU A 169 -35.30 12.03 20.18
N ILE A 170 -34.36 12.67 20.89
CA ILE A 170 -33.99 12.34 22.24
C ILE A 170 -35.24 12.73 23.01
N GLY A 171 -36.10 11.75 23.27
CA GLY A 171 -37.15 11.89 24.26
C GLY A 171 -36.51 12.50 25.49
N LEU A 172 -37.05 13.64 25.94
CA LEU A 172 -36.52 14.36 27.10
C LEU A 172 -36.30 13.37 28.24
N ASN A 173 -35.10 13.39 28.85
CA ASN A 173 -34.82 12.53 29.99
C ASN A 173 -35.85 12.82 31.10
N ARG A 174 -36.24 11.84 31.91
CA ARG A 174 -37.26 11.98 32.99
C ARG A 174 -37.06 13.24 33.84
N ARG A 175 -35.80 13.59 34.12
CA ARG A 175 -35.40 14.79 34.87
C ARG A 175 -35.69 16.09 34.12
N GLN A 176 -35.51 16.11 32.80
CA GLN A 176 -35.82 17.25 31.94
C GLN A 176 -37.34 17.41 31.75
N VAL A 177 -38.09 16.32 31.66
CA VAL A 177 -39.57 16.34 31.64
C VAL A 177 -40.14 16.89 32.94
N ALA A 178 -39.62 16.45 34.09
CA ALA A 178 -40.03 16.95 35.41
C ALA A 178 -39.76 18.45 35.56
N ARG A 179 -38.59 18.93 35.12
CA ARG A 179 -38.26 20.37 35.12
C ARG A 179 -39.25 21.18 34.30
N LYS A 180 -39.55 20.77 33.07
CA LYS A 180 -40.54 21.46 32.21
C LYS A 180 -41.95 21.46 32.82
N ARG A 181 -42.37 20.38 33.49
CA ARG A 181 -43.66 20.35 34.19
C ARG A 181 -43.73 21.33 35.36
N ILE A 182 -42.67 21.43 36.15
CA ILE A 182 -42.59 22.37 37.28
C ILE A 182 -42.58 23.82 36.78
N GLU A 183 -41.85 24.08 35.68
CA GLU A 183 -41.76 25.40 35.06
C GLU A 183 -43.10 25.83 34.44
N ALA A 184 -43.80 24.92 33.76
CA ALA A 184 -45.14 25.16 33.22
C ALA A 184 -46.22 25.32 34.30
N ALA A 185 -46.04 24.74 35.50
CA ALA A 185 -46.95 24.93 36.63
C ALA A 185 -46.68 26.22 37.42
N ARG A 186 -45.58 26.93 37.12
CA ARG A 186 -45.22 28.22 37.72
C ARG A 186 -45.55 29.42 36.82
N ALA A 187 -45.87 29.17 35.55
CA ALA A 187 -46.43 30.15 34.62
C ALA A 187 -47.95 30.19 34.75
#